data_AF-I0ESM4-F1
#
_entry.id   AF-I0ESM4-F1
#
_cell.length_a   1.000
_cell.length_b   1.000
_cell.length_c   1.000
_cell.angle_alpha   90.00
_cell.angle_beta   90.00
_cell.angle_gamma   90.00
#
_symmetry.space_group_name_H-M   'P 1'
#
loop_
_entity.id
_entity.type
_entity.pdbx_description
1 polymer ?
#
loop_
_entity_poly.entity_id
_entity_poly.type
_entity_poly.pdbx_seq_one_letter_code
_entity_poly.pdbx_strand_id
1 'polypeptide(L)' 'MQDSAKKLEYEERFNDALLKLQACQDDKQVTSCLKCEQVLNCETRNGYVNATYESMSLGEVGGFDFN' A
#
# COMPACT_ATOMS: atom_id res chain seq x y z
N MET A 1 -20.44 -0.76 15.08
CA MET A 1 -19.65 -1.95 15.45
C MET A 1 -18.99 -2.60 14.24
N GLN A 2 -19.60 -2.55 13.05
CA GLN A 2 -19.04 -3.12 11.80
C GLN A 2 -17.80 -2.37 11.28
N ASP A 3 -17.71 -1.05 11.47
CA ASP A 3 -16.58 -0.25 10.95
C ASP A 3 -15.24 -0.53 11.66
N SER A 4 -15.28 -0.95 12.93
CA SER A 4 -14.06 -1.22 13.71
C SER A 4 -13.34 -2.49 13.25
N ALA A 5 -14.10 -3.54 12.89
CA ALA A 5 -13.52 -4.78 12.36
C ALA A 5 -12.97 -4.58 10.94
N LYS A 6 -13.70 -3.83 10.11
CA LYS A 6 -13.27 -3.46 8.75
C LYS A 6 -11.98 -2.64 8.78
N LYS A 7 -11.86 -1.68 9.70
CA LYS A 7 -10.65 -0.89 9.90
C LYS A 7 -9.44 -1.75 10.28
N LEU A 8 -9.61 -2.69 11.22
CA LEU A 8 -8.53 -3.57 11.66
C LEU A 8 -8.00 -4.43 10.51
N GLU A 9 -8.88 -4.99 9.68
CA GLU A 9 -8.48 -5.79 8.51
C GLU A 9 -7.59 -4.99 7.54
N TYR A 10 -7.98 -3.75 7.22
CA TYR A 10 -7.18 -2.92 6.33
C TYR A 10 -5.88 -2.44 6.97
N GLU A 11 -5.85 -2.22 8.28
CA GLU A 11 -4.61 -1.91 9.01
C GLU A 11 -3.63 -3.10 8.97
N GLU A 12 -4.11 -4.33 9.16
CA GLU A 12 -3.30 -5.54 9.04
C GLU A 12 -2.73 -5.69 7.62
N ARG A 13 -3.58 -5.55 6.59
CA ARG A 13 -3.15 -5.59 5.18
C ARG A 13 -2.11 -4.52 4.84
N PHE A 14 -2.29 -3.30 5.36
CA PHE A 14 -1.34 -2.21 5.19
C PHE A 14 0.00 -2.53 5.84
N ASN A 15 0.00 -3.03 7.08
CA ASN A 15 1.22 -3.37 7.80
C ASN A 15 1.99 -4.51 7.11
N ASP A 16 1.29 -5.55 6.63
CA ASP A 16 1.90 -6.63 5.87
C ASP A 16 2.56 -6.14 4.57
N ALA A 17 1.88 -5.24 3.85
CA ALA A 17 2.42 -4.66 2.63
C ALA A 17 3.61 -3.74 2.93
N LEU A 18 3.57 -2.99 4.04
CA LEU A 18 4.67 -2.14 4.50
C LEU A 18 5.91 -2.97 4.85
N LEU A 19 5.76 -4.06 5.59
CA LEU A 19 6.87 -4.96 5.94
C LEU A 19 7.51 -5.57 4.70
N LYS A 20 6.70 -6.02 3.74
CA LYS A 20 7.19 -6.53 2.44
C LYS A 20 7.93 -5.46 1.64
N LEU A 21 7.42 -4.23 1.64
CA LEU A 21 8.06 -3.09 0.96
C LEU A 21 9.42 -2.77 1.59
N GLN A 22 9.50 -2.71 2.92
CA GLN A 22 10.73 -2.42 3.65
C GLN A 22 11.77 -3.52 3.44
N ALA A 23 11.37 -4.79 3.53
CA ALA A 23 12.26 -5.91 3.23
C ALA A 23 12.78 -5.86 1.79
N CYS A 24 11.93 -5.49 0.82
CA CYS A 24 12.33 -5.31 -0.57
C CYS A 24 13.28 -4.12 -0.75
N GLN A 25 13.08 -3.03 -0.01
CA GLN A 25 13.95 -1.85 -0.02
C GLN A 25 15.34 -2.19 0.54
N ASP A 26 15.39 -2.93 1.64
CA ASP A 26 16.63 -3.40 2.25
C ASP A 26 17.37 -4.38 1.34
N ASP A 27 16.70 -5.38 0.75
CA ASP A 27 17.30 -6.33 -0.19
C ASP A 27 17.92 -5.63 -1.41
N LYS A 28 17.22 -4.62 -1.94
CA LYS A 28 17.68 -3.82 -3.08
C LYS A 28 18.61 -2.67 -2.68
N GLN A 29 18.90 -2.51 -1.39
CA GLN A 29 19.74 -1.43 -0.84
C GLN A 29 19.28 -0.02 -1.26
N VAL A 30 17.97 0.21 -1.32
CA VAL A 30 17.37 1.50 -1.67
C VAL A 30 16.58 2.06 -0.49
N THR A 31 16.77 3.33 -0.16
CA THR A 31 16.05 3.97 0.96
C THR A 31 14.62 4.42 0.61
N SER A 32 14.21 4.23 -0.64
CA SER A 32 12.88 4.61 -1.15
C SER A 32 12.63 3.90 -2.47
N CYS A 33 11.39 3.49 -2.72
CA CYS A 33 11.00 2.94 -4.02
C CYS A 33 11.24 3.90 -5.18
N LEU A 34 11.29 5.22 -4.94
CA LEU A 34 11.62 6.20 -5.99
C LEU A 34 13.05 6.09 -6.51
N LYS A 35 13.95 5.48 -5.72
CA LYS A 35 15.34 5.19 -6.11
C LYS A 35 15.48 3.81 -6.75
N CYS A 36 14.39 3.04 -6.86
CA CYS A 36 14.40 1.72 -7.47
C CYS A 36 14.15 1.84 -8.97
N GLU A 37 14.96 1.15 -9.78
CA GLU A 37 14.79 1.12 -11.24
C GLU A 37 13.43 0.54 -11.67
N GLN A 38 12.85 -0.32 -10.84
CA GLN A 38 11.56 -0.96 -11.09
C GLN A 38 10.38 -0.13 -10.59
N VAL A 39 10.57 1.13 -10.16
CA VAL A 39 9.53 1.94 -9.49
C VAL A 39 8.16 1.95 -10.19
N LEU A 40 8.15 1.99 -11.53
CA LEU A 40 6.92 2.01 -12.32
C LEU A 40 6.25 0.62 -12.44
N ASN A 41 7.04 -0.45 -12.41
CA ASN A 41 6.62 -1.83 -12.67
C ASN A 41 6.84 -2.75 -11.45
N CYS A 42 6.91 -2.18 -10.24
CA CYS A 42 7.18 -2.94 -9.02
C CYS A 42 5.87 -3.38 -8.36
N GLU A 43 5.58 -4.68 -8.42
CA GLU A 43 4.40 -5.27 -7.80
C GLU A 43 4.35 -5.04 -6.29
N THR A 44 5.50 -5.14 -5.60
CA THR A 44 5.59 -4.88 -4.15
C THR A 44 5.19 -3.45 -3.81
N ARG A 45 5.69 -2.47 -4.59
CA ARG A 45 5.31 -1.06 -4.43
C ARG A 45 3.82 -0.87 -4.70
N ASN A 46 3.31 -1.42 -5.79
CA ASN A 46 1.92 -1.26 -6.18
C ASN A 46 0.98 -1.90 -5.15
N GLY A 47 1.34 -3.05 -4.58
CA GLY A 47 0.61 -3.67 -3.48
C GLY A 47 0.55 -2.79 -2.23
N TYR A 48 1.67 -2.20 -1.83
CA TYR A 48 1.72 -1.23 -0.72
C TYR A 48 0.85 0.01 -0.98
N VAL A 49 0.94 0.58 -2.18
CA VAL A 49 0.13 1.75 -2.56
C VAL A 49 -1.36 1.42 -2.50
N ASN A 50 -1.77 0.27 -3.06
CA ASN A 50 -3.16 -0.17 -3.01
C ASN A 50 -3.64 -0.38 -1.57
N ALA A 51 -2.87 -1.09 -0.74
CA ALA A 51 -3.20 -1.30 0.66
C ALA A 51 -3.30 0.01 1.47
N THR A 52 -2.48 1.01 1.12
CA THR A 52 -2.55 2.35 1.73
C THR A 52 -3.87 3.04 1.38
N TYR A 53 -4.24 3.07 0.10
CA TYR A 53 -5.51 3.66 -0.33
C TYR A 53 -6.71 2.93 0.27
N GLU A 54 -6.70 1.60 0.29
CA GLU A 54 -7.73 0.78 0.92
C GLU A 54 -7.85 1.05 2.42
N SER A 55 -6.73 1.18 3.14
CA SER A 55 -6.73 1.50 4.57
C SER A 55 -7.26 2.90 4.87
N MET A 56 -6.85 3.90 4.09
CA MET A 56 -7.33 5.27 4.25
C MET A 56 -8.81 5.44 3.88
N SER A 57 -9.29 4.67 2.91
CA SER A 57 -10.67 4.72 2.44
C SER A 57 -11.59 3.69 3.10
N LEU A 58 -11.06 2.78 3.91
CA LEU A 58 -11.77 1.57 4.35
C LEU A 58 -12.38 0.80 3.18
N GLY A 59 -11.68 0.74 2.05
CA GLY A 59 -12.11 0.11 0.81
C GLY A 59 -13.13 0.91 -0.01
N GLU A 60 -13.45 2.14 0.38
CA GLU A 60 -14.32 3.03 -0.40
C GLU A 60 -13.55 3.59 -1.60
N VAL A 61 -13.92 3.19 -2.81
CA VAL A 61 -13.32 3.77 -4.02
C VAL A 61 -14.07 5.06 -4.35
N GLY A 62 -13.51 6.20 -3.96
CA GLY A 62 -14.01 7.51 -4.37
C GLY A 62 -13.84 7.68 -5.89
N GLY A 63 -14.95 7.80 -6.63
CA GLY A 63 -14.92 8.13 -8.04
C GLY A 63 -14.35 9.53 -8.25
N PHE A 64 -13.15 9.60 -8.82
CA PHE A 64 -12.63 10.88 -9.31
C PHE A 64 -13.37 11.18 -10.63
N ASP A 65 -14.32 12.10 -10.59
CA ASP A 65 -15.04 12.58 -11.77
C ASP A 65 -14.32 13.83 -12.33
N PHE A 66 -13.82 13.74 -13.56
CA PHE A 66 -13.12 14.82 -14.27
C PHE A 66 -14.05 15.58 -15.25
N ASN A 67 -15.37 15.36 -15.16
CA ASN A 67 -16.36 16.02 -16.04
C ASN A 67 -16.48 17.53 -15.79
#